data_AF-A0AAW0IWX5-F1
#
_entry.id   AF-A0AAW0IWX5-F1
#
_cell.length_a   1.000
_cell.length_b   1.000
_cell.length_c   1.000
_cell.angle_alpha   90.00
_cell.angle_beta   90.00
_cell.angle_gamma   90.00
#
_symmetry.space_group_name_H-M   'P 1'
#
loop_
_entity.id
_entity.type
_entity.pdbx_description
1 polymer ?
#
loop_
_entity_poly.entity_id
_entity_poly.type
_entity_poly.pdbx_seq_one_letter_code
_entity_poly.pdbx_strand_id
1 'polypeptide(L)'
;MVGSMTPLPLLSKLRVYVSHANFRVRAKAAISISNCVSKMGLEGMKEFGLVELVQMSADLLKDRLPEAREAARSVVISIYEVFTESEEQKQEAWQSFCQSNLSPIHAQSMFKIIPSL
;
A
#
# COMPACT_ATOMS: atom_id res chain seq x y z
N MET A 1 28.60 -1.55 -12.56
CA MET A 1 27.20 -1.95 -12.36
C MET A 1 26.65 -1.12 -11.21
N VAL A 2 25.58 -0.35 -11.41
CA VAL A 2 24.89 0.29 -10.28
C VAL A 2 24.25 -0.84 -9.48
N GLY A 3 24.62 -1.01 -8.20
CA GLY A 3 24.01 -2.03 -7.36
C GLY A 3 22.53 -1.74 -7.19
N SER A 4 21.66 -2.58 -7.73
CA SER A 4 20.22 -2.46 -7.50
C SER A 4 19.94 -2.88 -6.05
N MET A 5 19.35 -1.98 -5.26
CA MET A 5 18.82 -2.36 -3.95
C MET A 5 17.61 -3.26 -4.13
N THR A 6 17.49 -4.28 -3.28
CA THR A 6 16.29 -5.12 -3.24
C THR A 6 15.08 -4.30 -2.73
N PRO A 7 13.84 -4.64 -3.12
CA PRO A 7 12.66 -3.85 -2.79
C PRO A 7 12.44 -3.61 -1.28
N LEU A 8 12.65 -4.63 -0.45
CA LEU A 8 12.35 -4.56 0.98
C LEU A 8 13.23 -3.54 1.75
N PRO A 9 14.58 -3.57 1.68
CA PRO A 9 15.41 -2.54 2.31
C PRO A 9 15.17 -1.12 1.78
N LEU A 10 14.79 -1.00 0.50
CA LEU A 10 14.43 0.29 -0.08
C LEU A 10 13.11 0.80 0.50
N LEU A 11 12.10 -0.06 0.60
CA LEU A 11 10.80 0.24 1.16
C LEU A 11 10.90 0.75 2.61
N SER A 12 11.71 0.10 3.45
CA SER A 12 11.99 0.56 4.83
C SER A 12 12.58 1.97 4.89
N LYS A 13 13.44 2.34 3.93
CA LYS A 13 14.00 3.70 3.84
C LYS A 13 12.99 4.72 3.31
N LEU A 14 12.11 4.30 2.41
CA LEU A 14 11.10 5.19 1.80
C LEU A 14 9.97 5.55 2.76
N ARG A 15 9.67 4.68 3.73
CA ARG A 15 8.59 4.87 4.72
C ARG A 15 8.55 6.26 5.32
N VAL A 16 9.69 6.81 5.74
CA VAL A 16 9.73 8.11 6.44
C VAL A 16 9.29 9.29 5.56
N TYR A 17 9.27 9.11 4.24
CA TYR A 17 8.93 10.18 3.30
C TYR A 17 7.44 10.24 2.95
N VAL A 18 6.63 9.25 3.35
CA VAL A 18 5.17 9.25 3.08
C VAL A 18 4.42 10.28 3.94
N SER A 19 5.04 10.80 4.99
CA SER A 19 4.51 11.85 5.86
C SER A 19 5.24 13.20 5.70
N HIS A 20 6.10 13.33 4.67
CA HIS A 20 6.91 14.53 4.46
C HIS A 20 6.05 15.78 4.21
N ALA A 21 6.44 16.95 4.70
CA ALA A 21 5.66 18.18 4.54
C ALA A 21 5.47 18.60 3.07
N ASN A 22 6.52 18.44 2.25
CA ASN A 22 6.47 18.71 0.82
C ASN A 22 5.73 17.62 0.03
N PHE A 23 4.66 18.01 -0.65
CA PHE A 23 3.77 17.09 -1.38
C PHE A 23 4.49 16.37 -2.52
N ARG A 24 5.42 17.03 -3.22
CA ARG A 24 6.18 16.40 -4.32
C ARG A 24 7.07 15.28 -3.81
N VAL A 25 7.65 15.45 -2.62
CA VAL A 25 8.46 14.39 -1.98
C VAL A 25 7.57 13.20 -1.62
N ARG A 26 6.40 13.44 -1.03
CA ARG A 26 5.44 12.36 -0.73
C ARG A 26 4.99 11.60 -1.98
N ALA A 27 4.66 12.31 -3.06
CA ALA A 27 4.28 11.68 -4.32
C ALA A 27 5.40 10.81 -4.89
N LYS A 28 6.65 11.28 -4.87
CA LYS A 28 7.79 10.47 -5.32
C LYS A 28 8.02 9.25 -4.42
N ALA A 29 7.88 9.41 -3.10
CA ALA A 29 7.96 8.28 -2.18
C ALA A 29 6.84 7.25 -2.46
N ALA A 30 5.59 7.68 -2.61
CA ALA A 30 4.45 6.82 -2.90
C ALA A 30 4.65 6.02 -4.19
N ILE A 31 5.12 6.66 -5.28
CA ILE A 31 5.43 5.98 -6.55
C ILE A 31 6.55 4.94 -6.36
N SER A 32 7.62 5.29 -5.65
CA SER A 32 8.71 4.35 -5.39
C SER A 32 8.26 3.18 -4.52
N ILE A 33 7.36 3.40 -3.56
CA ILE A 33 6.76 2.36 -2.71
C ILE A 33 5.89 1.44 -3.57
N SER A 34 5.01 1.97 -4.41
CA SER A 34 4.20 1.20 -5.37
C SER A 34 5.08 0.28 -6.23
N ASN A 35 6.19 0.80 -6.75
CA ASN A 35 7.15 0.00 -7.52
C ASN A 35 7.90 -1.06 -6.70
N CYS A 36 8.06 -0.88 -5.38
CA CYS A 36 8.64 -1.90 -4.52
C CYS A 36 7.61 -3.00 -4.26
N VAL A 37 6.40 -2.63 -3.83
CA VAL A 37 5.31 -3.54 -3.50
C VAL A 37 4.92 -4.41 -4.71
N SER A 38 4.83 -3.83 -5.91
CA SER A 38 4.49 -4.61 -7.13
C SER A 38 5.52 -5.67 -7.52
N LYS A 39 6.73 -5.62 -6.95
CA LYS A 39 7.81 -6.59 -7.16
C LYS A 39 8.00 -7.53 -5.98
N MET A 40 7.16 -7.43 -4.96
CA MET A 40 7.23 -8.24 -3.74
C MET A 40 6.08 -9.26 -3.74
N GLY A 41 6.38 -10.49 -3.29
CA GLY A 41 5.37 -11.50 -2.98
C GLY A 41 4.81 -11.34 -1.56
N LEU A 42 3.90 -12.25 -1.18
CA LEU A 42 3.24 -12.26 0.14
C LEU A 42 4.26 -12.25 1.28
N GLU A 43 5.31 -13.05 1.18
CA GLU A 43 6.36 -13.17 2.19
C GLU A 43 7.08 -11.85 2.41
N GLY A 44 7.46 -11.16 1.33
CA GLY A 44 8.12 -9.86 1.41
C GLY A 44 7.21 -8.78 2.00
N MET A 45 5.92 -8.77 1.63
CA MET A 45 4.95 -7.84 2.21
C MET A 45 4.68 -8.13 3.69
N LYS A 46 4.66 -9.41 4.10
CA LYS A 46 4.55 -9.82 5.50
C LYS A 46 5.79 -9.45 6.31
N GLU A 47 6.98 -9.63 5.74
CA GLU A 47 8.26 -9.27 6.37
C GLU A 47 8.35 -7.76 6.62
N PHE A 48 7.89 -6.94 5.67
CA PHE A 48 7.75 -5.50 5.90
C PHE A 48 6.66 -5.18 6.93
N GLY A 49 5.52 -5.85 6.83
CA GLY A 49 4.34 -5.64 7.65
C GLY A 49 3.12 -5.21 6.81
N LEU A 50 2.18 -6.13 6.61
CA LEU A 50 0.95 -5.87 5.85
C LEU A 50 0.11 -4.74 6.46
N VAL A 51 -0.01 -4.70 7.79
CA VAL A 51 -0.74 -3.65 8.52
C VAL A 51 -0.14 -2.28 8.24
N GLU A 52 1.19 -2.19 8.26
CA GLU A 52 1.90 -0.95 8.01
C GLU A 52 1.72 -0.47 6.56
N LEU A 53 1.75 -1.39 5.60
CA LEU A 53 1.49 -1.10 4.20
C LEU A 53 0.08 -0.53 3.97
N VAL A 54 -0.96 -1.12 4.57
CA VAL A 54 -2.33 -0.61 4.40
C VAL A 54 -2.56 0.71 5.11
N GLN A 55 -1.93 0.94 6.28
CA GLN A 55 -2.00 2.23 6.96
C GLN A 55 -1.36 3.35 6.14
N MET A 56 -0.15 3.13 5.63
CA MET A 56 0.52 4.10 4.75
C MET A 56 -0.29 4.38 3.49
N SER A 57 -0.85 3.34 2.88
CA SER A 57 -1.66 3.47 1.67
C SER A 57 -2.93 4.28 1.94
N ALA A 58 -3.63 3.99 3.04
CA ALA A 58 -4.82 4.73 3.44
C ALA A 58 -4.53 6.23 3.66
N ASP A 59 -3.38 6.56 4.27
CA ASP A 59 -2.97 7.95 4.44
C ASP A 59 -2.63 8.65 3.12
N LEU A 60 -2.06 7.93 2.16
CA LEU A 60 -1.73 8.48 0.83
C LEU A 60 -2.95 8.60 -0.10
N LEU A 61 -4.03 7.83 0.12
CA LEU A 61 -5.26 7.93 -0.67
C LEU A 61 -5.94 9.31 -0.55
N LYS A 62 -5.68 10.05 0.53
CA LYS A 62 -6.16 11.43 0.75
C LYS A 62 -5.09 12.50 0.45
N ASP A 63 -3.98 12.14 -0.18
CA ASP A 63 -2.93 13.11 -0.51
C ASP A 63 -3.45 14.19 -1.47
N ARG A 64 -2.81 15.37 -1.45
CA ARG A 64 -3.18 16.49 -2.32
C ARG A 64 -2.81 16.23 -3.79
N LEU A 65 -1.71 15.52 -4.04
CA LEU A 65 -1.25 15.24 -5.39
C LEU A 65 -1.92 13.97 -5.96
N PRO A 66 -2.49 14.02 -7.18
CA PRO A 66 -3.12 12.87 -7.80
C PRO A 66 -2.14 11.70 -8.00
N GLU A 67 -0.87 11.97 -8.26
CA GLU A 67 0.15 10.95 -8.46
C GLU A 67 0.40 10.12 -7.20
N ALA A 68 0.34 10.75 -6.02
CA ALA A 68 0.44 10.05 -4.75
C ALA A 68 -0.79 9.15 -4.50
N ARG A 69 -1.99 9.67 -4.81
CA ARG A 69 -3.24 8.91 -4.67
C ARG A 69 -3.28 7.71 -5.60
N GLU A 70 -2.85 7.88 -6.85
CA GLU A 70 -2.84 6.79 -7.83
C GLU A 70 -1.83 5.70 -7.46
N ALA A 71 -0.63 6.10 -7.02
CA ALA A 71 0.35 5.15 -6.49
C ALA A 71 -0.20 4.38 -5.28
N ALA A 72 -0.91 5.05 -4.37
CA ALA A 72 -1.55 4.40 -3.23
C ALA A 72 -2.62 3.39 -3.68
N ARG A 73 -3.47 3.72 -4.67
CA ARG A 73 -4.44 2.78 -5.23
C ARG A 73 -3.77 1.52 -5.78
N SER A 74 -2.69 1.68 -6.53
CA SER A 74 -1.91 0.56 -7.03
C SER A 74 -1.36 -0.32 -5.91
N VAL A 75 -0.83 0.27 -4.83
CA VAL A 75 -0.36 -0.49 -3.65
C VAL A 75 -1.50 -1.28 -3.02
N VAL A 76 -2.67 -0.64 -2.82
CA VAL A 76 -3.85 -1.30 -2.24
C VAL A 76 -4.28 -2.52 -3.06
N ILE A 77 -4.32 -2.39 -4.38
CA ILE A 77 -4.68 -3.49 -5.29
C ILE A 77 -3.66 -4.63 -5.17
N SER A 78 -2.36 -4.33 -5.22
CA SER A 78 -1.32 -5.35 -5.08
C SER A 78 -1.38 -6.08 -3.74
N ILE A 79 -1.64 -5.36 -2.64
CA ILE A 79 -1.82 -5.99 -1.33
C ILE A 79 -3.06 -6.90 -1.34
N TYR A 80 -4.19 -6.42 -1.87
CA TYR A 80 -5.43 -7.21 -1.94
C TYR A 80 -5.23 -8.50 -2.74
N GLU A 81 -4.65 -8.41 -3.93
CA GLU A 81 -4.43 -9.56 -4.82
C GLU A 81 -3.60 -10.64 -4.13
N VAL A 82 -2.51 -10.23 -3.48
CA VAL A 82 -1.57 -11.14 -2.81
C VAL A 82 -2.13 -11.65 -1.48
N PHE A 83 -2.77 -10.80 -0.68
CA PHE A 83 -3.34 -11.19 0.62
C PHE A 83 -4.51 -12.16 0.47
N THR A 84 -5.34 -11.97 -0.56
CA THR A 84 -6.57 -12.76 -0.77
C THR A 84 -6.39 -13.91 -1.76
N GLU A 85 -5.17 -14.20 -2.21
CA GLU A 85 -4.91 -15.24 -3.21
C GLU A 85 -5.46 -16.60 -2.78
N SER A 86 -5.27 -16.96 -1.50
CA SER A 86 -5.72 -18.22 -0.89
C SER A 86 -7.11 -18.16 -0.24
N GLU A 87 -7.77 -17.01 -0.27
CA GLU A 87 -9.04 -16.80 0.43
C GLU A 87 -10.23 -17.11 -0.50
N GLU A 88 -11.19 -17.92 -0.02
CA GLU A 88 -12.41 -18.25 -0.77
C GLU A 88 -13.35 -17.04 -0.85
N GLN A 89 -13.48 -16.30 0.27
CA GLN A 89 -14.28 -15.08 0.37
C GLN A 89 -13.38 -13.83 0.40
N LYS A 90 -12.68 -13.56 -0.72
CA LYS A 90 -11.69 -12.48 -0.84
C LYS A 90 -12.16 -11.12 -0.32
N GLN A 91 -13.38 -10.73 -0.67
CA GLN A 91 -13.97 -9.45 -0.27
C GLN A 91 -14.20 -9.36 1.24
N GLU A 92 -14.74 -10.41 1.86
CA GLU A 92 -15.02 -10.44 3.31
C GLU A 92 -13.72 -10.47 4.13
N ALA A 93 -12.73 -11.26 3.69
CA ALA A 93 -11.40 -11.29 4.28
C ALA A 93 -10.72 -9.92 4.23
N TRP A 94 -10.75 -9.26 3.06
CA TRP A 94 -10.21 -7.92 2.88
C TRP A 94 -10.93 -6.88 3.75
N GLN A 95 -12.26 -6.95 3.82
CA GLN A 95 -13.07 -6.03 4.63
C GLN A 95 -12.76 -6.16 6.11
N SER A 96 -12.74 -7.40 6.61
CA SER A 96 -12.41 -7.71 8.00
C SER A 96 -10.99 -7.26 8.36
N PHE A 97 -10.03 -7.50 7.47
CA PHE A 97 -8.64 -7.06 7.64
C PHE A 97 -8.53 -5.54 7.77
N CYS A 98 -9.15 -4.78 6.87
CA CYS A 98 -9.11 -3.32 6.91
C CYS A 98 -9.83 -2.76 8.14
N GLN A 99 -11.02 -3.28 8.50
CA GLN A 99 -11.77 -2.82 9.67
C GLN A 99 -11.01 -3.05 10.98
N SER A 100 -10.25 -4.14 11.07
CA SER A 100 -9.47 -4.48 12.26
C SER A 100 -8.23 -3.61 12.44
N ASN A 101 -7.72 -3.00 11.34
CA ASN A 101 -6.41 -2.34 11.32
C ASN A 101 -6.44 -0.84 10.96
N LEU A 102 -7.59 -0.33 10.50
CA LEU A 102 -7.76 1.05 10.05
C LEU A 102 -8.97 1.71 10.73
N SER A 103 -8.98 3.04 10.75
CA SER A 103 -10.17 3.78 11.17
C SER A 103 -11.34 3.53 10.19
N PRO A 104 -12.61 3.70 10.62
CA PRO A 104 -13.76 3.44 9.75
C PRO A 104 -13.72 4.17 8.39
N ILE A 105 -13.24 5.44 8.39
CA ILE A 105 -13.12 6.26 7.17
C ILE A 105 -12.04 5.72 6.24
N HIS A 106 -10.90 5.31 6.80
CA HIS A 106 -9.81 4.71 6.04
C HIS A 106 -10.24 3.35 5.46
N ALA A 107 -10.84 2.47 6.28
CA ALA A 107 -11.36 1.18 5.82
C ALA A 107 -12.36 1.34 4.66
N GLN A 108 -13.32 2.27 4.78
CA GLN A 108 -14.27 2.54 3.70
C GLN A 108 -13.58 3.03 2.41
N SER A 109 -12.50 3.80 2.53
CA SER A 109 -11.71 4.25 1.38
C SER A 109 -11.03 3.08 0.69
N MET A 110 -10.50 2.10 1.44
CA MET A 110 -9.89 0.88 0.89
C MET A 110 -10.90 0.02 0.12
N PHE A 111 -12.13 -0.10 0.63
CA PHE A 111 -13.18 -0.92 -0.01
C PHE A 111 -13.55 -0.41 -1.39
N LYS A 112 -13.58 0.91 -1.55
CA LYS A 112 -13.92 1.55 -2.83
C LYS A 112 -12.84 1.38 -3.90
N ILE A 113 -11.63 0.98 -3.53
CA ILE A 113 -10.54 0.78 -4.50
C ILE A 113 -10.67 -0.58 -5.17
N ILE A 114 -11.10 -1.60 -4.42
CA ILE A 114 -11.24 -2.94 -4.96
C ILE A 114 -12.55 -3.00 -5.75
N PRO A 115 -12.51 -3.32 -7.05
CA PRO A 115 -13.73 -3.49 -7.83
C PRO A 115 -14.59 -4.60 -7.21
N SER A 116 -15.89 -4.34 -7.03
CA SER A 116 -16.87 -5.39 -6.84
C SER A 116 -16.89 -6.23 -8.12
N LEU A 117 -16.40 -7.47 -8.04
CA LEU A 117 -16.61 -8.46 -9.09
C LEU A 117 -18.10 -8.79 -9.22
#